data_AF-S4PMX7-F1
#
_entry.id   AF-S4PMX7-F1
#
_cell.length_a   1.000
_cell.length_b   1.000
_cell.length_c   1.000
_cell.angle_alpha   90.00
_cell.angle_beta   90.00
_cell.angle_gamma   90.00
#
_symmetry.space_group_name_H-M   'P 1'
#
loop_
_entity.id
_entity.type
_entity.pdbx_description
1 polymer ?
#
loop_
_entity_poly.entity_id
_entity_poly.type
_entity_poly.pdbx_seq_one_letter_code
_entity_poly.pdbx_strand_id
1 'polypeptide(L)' 'MMGGDLDCSSKGVVGVHVDGVNSQLLIVDPHYVGKEESKEFLHRKGWVKWQPLKDFLSTSFYNLCLPQ' A
#
# COMPACT_ATOMS: atom_id res chain seq x y z
N MET A 1 -1.58 8.12 5.13
CA MET A 1 -0.27 7.43 5.33
C MET A 1 -0.50 6.25 6.25
N MET A 2 0.14 5.11 6.00
CA MET A 2 0.10 3.90 6.82
C MET A 2 1.52 3.51 7.24
N GLY A 3 1.69 3.11 8.50
CA GLY A 3 2.94 2.52 8.99
C GLY A 3 2.66 1.30 9.85
N GLY A 4 3.43 0.23 9.65
CA GLY A 4 3.43 -0.95 10.50
C GLY A 4 4.61 -0.95 11.46
N ASP A 5 4.48 -1.67 12.58
CA ASP A 5 5.54 -1.81 13.58
C ASP A 5 6.61 -2.83 13.18
N LEU A 6 6.18 -3.97 12.62
CA LEU A 6 7.07 -5.08 12.26
C LEU A 6 7.55 -5.03 10.81
N ASP A 7 6.78 -4.41 9.90
CA ASP A 7 7.13 -4.36 8.48
C ASP A 7 8.17 -3.28 8.15
N CYS A 8 8.44 -2.36 9.09
CA CYS A 8 9.38 -1.25 8.98
C CYS A 8 9.23 -0.46 7.66
N SER A 9 8.01 -0.37 7.12
CA SER A 9 7.78 0.13 5.76
C SER A 9 6.56 1.02 5.69
N SER A 10 6.80 2.32 5.53
CA SER A 10 5.72 3.30 5.32
C SER A 10 5.06 3.13 3.96
N LYS A 11 3.74 3.35 3.90
CA LYS A 11 2.91 3.14 2.70
C LYS A 11 1.93 4.30 2.52
N GLY A 12 1.75 4.74 1.28
CA GLY A 12 0.63 5.60 0.89
C GLY A 12 -0.60 4.74 0.62
N VAL A 13 -1.73 5.02 1.27
CA VAL A 13 -3.02 4.40 0.94
C VAL A 13 -3.86 5.45 0.24
N VAL A 14 -4.26 5.18 -1.00
CA VAL A 14 -4.97 6.15 -1.86
C VAL A 14 -6.33 5.65 -2.36
N GLY A 15 -6.70 4.42 -2.02
CA GLY A 15 -7.97 3.84 -2.41
C GLY A 15 -8.29 2.57 -1.63
N VAL A 16 -9.57 2.23 -1.59
CA VAL A 16 -10.10 1.01 -0.97
C VAL A 16 -11.08 0.35 -1.93
N HIS A 17 -10.99 -0.97 -2.04
CA HIS A 17 -11.97 -1.80 -2.72
C HIS A 17 -12.54 -2.78 -1.68
N VAL A 18 -13.85 -2.75 -1.49
CA VAL A 18 -14.54 -3.58 -0.50
C VAL A 18 -15.47 -4.55 -1.23
N ASP A 19 -15.17 -5.84 -1.10
CA ASP A 19 -16.00 -6.94 -1.60
C ASP A 19 -16.03 -8.06 -0.56
N GLY A 20 -16.80 -7.81 0.51
CA GLY A 20 -16.88 -8.70 1.66
C GLY A 20 -15.48 -9.05 2.21
N VAL A 21 -15.15 -10.34 2.17
CA VAL A 21 -13.85 -10.88 2.64
C VAL A 21 -12.67 -10.57 1.72
N ASN A 22 -12.92 -10.16 0.48
CA ASN A 22 -11.88 -9.90 -0.54
C ASN A 22 -11.48 -8.42 -0.62
N SER A 23 -11.54 -7.71 0.50
CA SER A 23 -11.19 -6.30 0.55
C SER A 23 -9.70 -6.05 0.28
N GLN A 24 -9.40 -4.94 -0.39
CA GLN A 24 -8.06 -4.58 -0.86
C GLN A 24 -7.80 -3.08 -0.68
N LEU A 25 -6.54 -2.71 -0.51
CA LEU A 25 -6.07 -1.33 -0.46
C LEU A 25 -5.22 -1.01 -1.67
N LEU A 26 -5.41 0.17 -2.25
CA LEU A 26 -4.52 0.69 -3.29
C LEU A 26 -3.32 1.34 -2.59
N ILE A 27 -2.17 0.69 -2.71
CA ILE A 27 -0.92 1.07 -2.06
C ILE A 27 0.00 1.78 -3.04
N VAL A 28 0.58 2.88 -2.58
CA VAL A 28 1.70 3.60 -3.20
C VAL A 28 2.92 3.44 -2.30
N ASP A 29 3.99 2.86 -2.85
CA ASP A 29 5.22 2.61 -2.13
C ASP A 29 6.20 3.80 -2.29
N PRO A 30 6.53 4.52 -1.20
CA PRO A 30 7.40 5.69 -1.25
C PRO A 30 8.89 5.35 -1.37
N HIS A 31 9.28 4.08 -1.35
CA HIS A 31 10.69 3.66 -1.42
C HIS A 31 11.22 3.57 -2.86
N TYR A 32 10.41 3.92 -3.87
CA TYR A 32 10.88 3.98 -5.25
C TYR A 32 11.99 5.02 -5.39
N VAL A 33 13.14 4.59 -5.91
CA VAL A 33 14.24 5.47 -6.31
C VAL A 33 14.50 5.27 -7.79
N GLY A 34 14.18 6.27 -8.60
CA GLY A 34 14.39 6.25 -10.04
C GLY A 34 13.78 7.44 -10.74
N LYS A 35 13.87 7.48 -12.06
CA LYS A 35 13.39 8.58 -12.92
C LYS A 35 12.20 8.18 -13.80
N GLU A 36 11.83 6.91 -13.80
CA GLU A 36 10.77 6.40 -14.65
C GLU A 36 9.44 6.54 -13.93
N GLU A 37 8.58 7.42 -14.45
CA GLU A 37 7.34 7.83 -13.81
C GLU A 37 6.10 7.35 -14.57
N SER A 38 6.28 6.59 -15.66
CA SER A 38 5.13 6.05 -16.39
C SER A 38 4.26 5.17 -15.48
N LYS A 39 2.95 5.41 -15.51
CA LYS A 39 1.98 4.65 -14.72
C LYS A 39 2.11 3.15 -14.98
N GLU A 40 2.34 2.75 -16.23
CA GLU A 40 2.52 1.35 -16.62
C GLU A 40 3.75 0.73 -15.94
N PHE A 41 4.86 1.47 -15.87
CA PHE A 41 6.05 1.01 -15.17
C PHE A 41 5.79 0.87 -13.68
N LEU A 42 5.21 1.89 -13.05
CA LEU A 42 4.92 1.90 -11.61
C LEU A 42 3.97 0.76 -11.21
N HIS A 43 2.93 0.51 -12.01
CA HIS A 43 2.02 -0.61 -11.80
C HIS A 43 2.70 -1.96 -12.03
N ARG A 44 3.40 -2.14 -13.16
CA ARG A 44 4.06 -3.41 -13.49
C ARG A 44 5.16 -3.79 -12.51
N LYS A 45 5.84 -2.80 -11.92
CA LYS A 45 6.88 -3.01 -10.90
C LYS A 45 6.33 -3.08 -9.48
N GLY A 46 5.03 -2.86 -9.27
CA GLY A 46 4.38 -2.98 -7.97
C GLY A 46 4.58 -1.79 -7.03
N TRP A 47 5.11 -0.67 -7.51
CA TRP A 47 5.21 0.59 -6.76
C TRP A 47 3.83 1.19 -6.50
N VAL A 48 2.87 0.94 -7.40
CA VAL A 48 1.45 1.25 -7.22
C VAL A 48 0.63 -0.01 -7.50
N LYS A 49 0.00 -0.58 -6.49
CA LYS A 49 -0.70 -1.86 -6.62
C LYS A 49 -1.90 -1.99 -5.69
N TRP A 50 -2.86 -2.81 -6.10
CA TRP A 50 -3.87 -3.33 -5.19
C TRP A 50 -3.26 -4.42 -4.32
N GLN A 51 -3.35 -4.26 -3.00
CA GLN A 51 -2.88 -5.22 -2.02
C GLN A 51 -4.06 -5.77 -1.22
N PRO A 52 -4.35 -7.08 -1.33
CA PRO A 52 -5.31 -7.75 -0.47
C PRO A 52 -5.00 -7.59 1.01
N LEU A 53 -6.03 -7.43 1.85
CA LEU A 53 -5.84 -7.27 3.30
C LEU A 53 -5.14 -8.48 3.95
N LYS A 54 -5.31 -9.68 3.39
CA LYS A 54 -4.66 -10.91 3.86
C LYS A 54 -3.14 -10.96 3.64
N ASP A 55 -2.60 -10.11 2.76
CA ASP A 55 -1.17 -10.08 2.45
C ASP A 55 -0.39 -9.18 3.44
N PHE A 56 -1.10 -8.44 4.30
CA PHE A 56 -0.49 -7.71 5.40
C PHE A 56 -0.14 -8.67 6.55
N LEU A 57 0.87 -8.31 7.34
CA LEU A 57 1.32 -9.14 8.46
C LEU A 57 0.25 -9.13 9.55
N SER A 58 -0.41 -10.29 9.76
CA SER A 58 -1.47 -10.44 10.77
C SER A 58 -0.97 -10.28 12.21
N THR A 59 0.33 -10.43 12.44
CA THR A 59 0.99 -10.26 13.74
C THR A 59 1.46 -8.84 14.01
N SER A 60 1.29 -7.92 13.05
CA SER A 60 1.70 -6.51 13.13
C SER A 60 0.48 -5.64 13.42
N PHE A 61 0.70 -4.51 14.10
CA PHE A 61 -0.31 -3.45 14.14
C PHE A 61 0.03 -2.36 13.13
N TYR A 62 -1.01 -1.77 12.54
CA TYR A 62 -0.88 -0.72 11.54
C TYR A 62 -1.56 0.57 12.00
N ASN A 63 -0.81 1.68 11.99
CA ASN A 63 -1.34 3.01 12.24
C ASN A 63 -1.69 3.68 10.91
N LEU A 64 -2.88 4.31 10.84
CA LEU A 64 -3.31 5.12 9.71
C LEU A 64 -3.41 6.59 10.11
N CYS A 65 -2.70 7.44 9.38
CA CYS A 65 -2.87 8.89 9.44
C CYS A 65 -3.77 9.35 8.29
N LEU A 66 -4.92 9.93 8.65
CA LEU A 66 -5.98 10.41 7.76
C LEU A 66 -6.05 11.95 7.86
N PRO A 67 -5.37 12.69 6.96
CA PRO A 67 -5.43 14.16 6.94
C PRO A 67 -6.85 14.65 6.60
N GLN A 68 -7.25 15.81 7.15
CA GLN A 68 -8.52 16.50 6.88
C GLN A 68 -8.36 17.65 5.90
#